data_AF-A0A7S1RVY4-F1
#
_entry.id   AF-A0A7S1RVY4-F1
#
_cell.length_a   1.000
_cell.length_b   1.000
_cell.length_c   1.000
_cell.angle_alpha   90.00
_cell.angle_beta   90.00
_cell.angle_gamma   90.00
#
_symmetry.space_group_name_H-M   'P 1'
#
loop_
_entity.id
_entity.type
_entity.pdbx_description
1 polymer ?
#
loop_
_entity_poly.entity_id
_entity_poly.type
_entity_poly.pdbx_seq_one_letter_code
_entity_poly.pdbx_strand_id
1 'polypeptide(L)'
;GCSAEVAALERAAAQLRADAADLEAKAAEQRREEQAKWFHSFDADGSGAVDAVELRRGMKELLGVEFDDSMAERLLKAHDENRDGLLQPQEFDTNRLEATLEKLKAEDYDQELAAWHESRRKKREAEALEELLRRREAYESTLPWPNEDRGLFTRIGSVLVYMLPLLDALKFGMPLTSASPMLQMLIDPLMGPLHLLMTVPYAQLLTFITLQTMSDWRALPLLLRFNMRQAVVLDLVLGMLQLLQVLAAYAIFGEAPHDLVSQWDSNGVVFLALLGCITYCTFLSLSGFIPNNIPWISPYAERYMAPTRRVVRTQQEDLEGKPPPST
;
A
#
# COMPACT_ATOMS: atom_id res chain seq x y z
N GLY A 1 -51.98 -49.45 36.52
CA GLY A 1 -50.50 -49.47 36.57
C GLY A 1 -49.96 -48.12 36.19
N CYS A 2 -49.86 -47.85 34.88
CA CYS A 2 -49.12 -46.70 34.32
C CYS A 2 -49.56 -45.30 34.80
N SER A 3 -50.86 -45.01 34.93
CA SER A 3 -51.34 -43.67 35.34
C SER A 3 -51.04 -43.30 36.81
N ALA A 4 -50.98 -44.29 37.71
CA ALA A 4 -50.72 -44.04 39.13
C ALA A 4 -49.23 -43.79 39.40
N GLU A 5 -48.34 -44.47 38.65
CA GLU A 5 -46.90 -44.27 38.71
C GLU A 5 -46.48 -42.92 38.13
N VAL A 6 -47.10 -42.47 37.03
CA VAL A 6 -46.89 -41.13 36.46
C VAL A 6 -47.33 -40.04 37.46
N ALA A 7 -48.50 -40.19 38.07
CA ALA A 7 -48.97 -39.23 39.09
C ALA A 7 -48.10 -39.21 40.36
N ALA A 8 -47.48 -40.33 40.73
CA ALA A 8 -46.54 -40.39 41.84
C ALA A 8 -45.21 -39.69 41.51
N LEU A 9 -44.69 -39.88 40.29
CA LEU A 9 -43.49 -39.19 39.79
C LEU A 9 -43.70 -37.68 39.67
N GLU A 10 -44.87 -37.23 39.22
CA GLU A 10 -45.21 -35.80 39.14
C GLU A 10 -45.21 -35.12 40.53
N ARG A 11 -45.75 -35.80 41.55
CA ARG A 11 -45.73 -35.30 42.94
C ARG A 11 -44.31 -35.25 43.50
N ALA A 12 -43.50 -36.28 43.26
CA ALA A 12 -42.10 -36.30 43.67
C ALA A 12 -41.28 -35.18 42.99
N ALA A 13 -41.50 -34.95 41.69
CA ALA A 13 -40.86 -33.86 40.96
C ALA A 13 -41.32 -32.47 41.46
N ALA A 14 -42.58 -32.31 41.83
CA ALA A 14 -43.08 -31.06 42.43
C ALA A 14 -42.44 -30.81 43.81
N GLN A 15 -42.27 -31.85 44.61
CA GLN A 15 -41.67 -31.76 45.94
C GLN A 15 -40.17 -31.44 45.88
N LEU A 16 -39.44 -32.09 44.97
CA LEU A 16 -38.03 -31.76 44.70
C LEU A 16 -37.84 -30.32 44.22
N ARG A 17 -38.76 -29.78 43.41
CA ARG A 17 -38.72 -28.37 42.99
C ARG A 17 -38.98 -27.41 44.17
N ALA A 18 -39.89 -27.75 45.08
CA ALA A 18 -40.16 -26.95 46.27
C ALA A 18 -38.96 -26.98 47.23
N ASP A 19 -38.39 -28.16 47.49
CA ASP A 19 -37.20 -28.31 48.33
C ASP A 19 -35.99 -27.58 47.73
N ALA A 20 -35.82 -27.64 46.40
CA ALA A 20 -34.79 -26.87 45.70
C ALA A 20 -35.00 -25.36 45.86
N ALA A 21 -36.24 -24.87 45.72
CA ALA A 21 -36.56 -23.44 45.89
C ALA A 21 -36.30 -22.96 47.33
N ASP A 22 -36.63 -23.76 48.35
CA ASP A 22 -36.35 -23.44 49.76
C ASP A 22 -34.85 -23.43 50.07
N LEU A 23 -34.10 -24.37 49.50
CA LEU A 23 -32.63 -24.41 49.62
C LEU A 23 -31.98 -23.23 48.90
N GLU A 24 -32.45 -22.87 47.71
CA GLU A 24 -31.99 -21.70 46.96
C GLU A 24 -32.27 -20.40 47.71
N ALA A 25 -33.45 -20.27 48.34
CA ALA A 25 -33.81 -19.11 49.15
C ALA A 25 -32.89 -18.96 50.37
N LYS A 26 -32.64 -20.05 51.11
CA LYS A 26 -31.70 -20.06 52.25
C LYS A 26 -30.28 -19.74 51.80
N ALA A 27 -29.82 -20.30 50.69
CA ALA A 27 -28.51 -20.00 50.13
C ALA A 27 -28.40 -18.54 49.67
N ALA A 28 -29.48 -17.97 49.11
CA ALA A 28 -29.51 -16.56 48.72
C ALA A 28 -29.47 -15.62 49.93
N GLU A 29 -30.13 -15.97 51.02
CA GLU A 29 -30.09 -15.23 52.29
C GLU A 29 -28.68 -15.26 52.89
N GLN A 30 -28.06 -16.43 52.99
CA GLN A 30 -26.67 -16.57 53.46
C GLN A 30 -25.70 -15.76 52.60
N ARG A 31 -25.81 -15.84 51.27
CA ARG A 31 -24.98 -15.03 50.36
C ARG A 31 -25.15 -13.53 50.59
N ARG A 32 -26.37 -13.06 50.82
CA ARG A 32 -26.64 -11.64 51.12
C ARG A 32 -26.02 -11.20 52.44
N GLU A 33 -26.09 -12.04 53.48
CA GLU A 33 -25.45 -11.75 54.77
C GLU A 33 -23.93 -11.71 54.65
N GLU A 34 -23.33 -12.64 53.91
CA GLU A 34 -21.89 -12.65 53.65
C GLU A 34 -21.48 -11.43 52.83
N GLN A 35 -22.21 -11.10 51.76
CA GLN A 35 -21.95 -9.90 50.96
C GLN A 35 -22.07 -8.63 51.80
N ALA A 36 -23.06 -8.51 52.69
CA ALA A 36 -23.20 -7.35 53.57
C ALA A 36 -22.01 -7.21 54.55
N LYS A 37 -21.48 -8.33 55.07
CA LYS A 37 -20.27 -8.32 55.90
C LYS A 37 -19.05 -7.87 55.11
N TRP A 38 -18.89 -8.39 53.88
CA TRP A 38 -17.82 -7.99 52.99
C TRP A 38 -17.91 -6.51 52.61
N PHE A 39 -19.10 -6.05 52.22
CA PHE A 39 -19.35 -4.64 51.92
C PHE A 39 -18.95 -3.72 53.07
N HIS A 40 -19.35 -4.06 54.31
CA HIS A 40 -19.01 -3.27 55.48
C HIS A 40 -17.50 -3.28 55.80
N SER A 41 -16.77 -4.33 55.39
CA SER A 41 -15.31 -4.34 55.53
C SER A 41 -14.59 -3.47 54.49
N PHE A 42 -15.24 -3.17 53.37
CA PHE A 42 -14.72 -2.29 52.32
C PHE A 42 -15.04 -0.81 52.59
N ASP A 43 -16.29 -0.51 52.98
CA ASP A 43 -16.79 0.81 53.41
C ASP A 43 -16.26 1.13 54.83
N ALA A 44 -15.11 1.82 54.93
CA ALA A 44 -14.51 2.10 56.24
C ALA A 44 -14.89 3.46 56.80
N ASP A 45 -15.35 4.39 55.97
CA ASP A 45 -15.91 5.64 56.47
C ASP A 45 -17.38 5.50 56.89
N GLY A 46 -18.03 4.40 56.54
CA GLY A 46 -19.41 4.08 56.92
C GLY A 46 -20.43 4.90 56.14
N SER A 47 -20.06 5.39 54.95
CA SER A 47 -20.92 6.19 54.09
C SER A 47 -22.10 5.40 53.52
N GLY A 48 -22.02 4.06 53.54
CA GLY A 48 -23.03 3.17 52.97
C GLY A 48 -22.86 2.92 51.47
N ALA A 49 -21.74 3.34 50.90
CA ALA A 49 -21.31 3.09 49.52
C ALA A 49 -19.78 2.92 49.49
N VAL A 50 -19.23 2.19 48.52
CA VAL A 50 -17.77 1.97 48.41
C VAL A 50 -17.21 2.81 47.26
N ASP A 51 -16.26 3.70 47.57
CA ASP A 51 -15.56 4.50 46.55
C ASP A 51 -14.34 3.77 45.93
N ALA A 52 -13.68 4.36 44.93
CA ALA A 52 -12.53 3.75 44.26
C ALA A 52 -11.30 3.55 45.18
N VAL A 53 -11.11 4.41 46.18
CA VAL A 53 -10.00 4.34 47.14
C VAL A 53 -10.24 3.22 48.14
N GLU A 54 -11.46 3.14 48.65
CA GLU A 54 -11.95 2.09 49.54
C GLU A 54 -11.97 0.73 48.86
N LEU A 55 -12.40 0.67 47.60
CA LEU A 55 -12.36 -0.54 46.77
C LEU A 55 -10.93 -1.05 46.60
N ARG A 56 -9.99 -0.17 46.24
CA ARG A 56 -8.57 -0.52 46.08
C ARG A 56 -7.97 -1.00 47.40
N ARG A 57 -8.23 -0.28 48.50
CA ARG A 57 -7.74 -0.66 49.83
C ARG A 57 -8.33 -2.01 50.27
N GLY A 58 -9.64 -2.19 50.15
CA GLY A 58 -10.32 -3.44 50.54
C GLY A 58 -9.83 -4.65 49.73
N MET A 59 -9.65 -4.49 48.42
CA MET A 59 -9.06 -5.54 47.57
C MET A 59 -7.63 -5.89 47.99
N LYS A 60 -6.82 -4.90 48.38
CA LYS A 60 -5.45 -5.11 48.86
C LYS A 60 -5.40 -5.76 50.24
N GLU A 61 -6.18 -5.27 51.19
CA GLU A 61 -6.12 -5.69 52.60
C GLU A 61 -6.80 -7.03 52.85
N LEU A 62 -7.89 -7.31 52.15
CA LEU A 62 -8.71 -8.50 52.42
C LEU A 62 -8.49 -9.63 51.42
N LEU A 63 -8.16 -9.32 50.17
CA LEU A 63 -7.92 -10.29 49.10
C LEU A 63 -6.45 -10.37 48.67
N GLY A 64 -5.60 -9.44 49.13
CA GLY A 64 -4.18 -9.41 48.78
C GLY A 64 -3.92 -8.99 47.33
N VAL A 65 -4.92 -8.43 46.64
CA VAL A 65 -4.81 -8.06 45.22
C VAL A 65 -4.52 -6.58 45.09
N GLU A 66 -3.38 -6.25 44.48
CA GLU A 66 -2.99 -4.88 44.19
C GLU A 66 -3.31 -4.49 42.74
N PHE A 67 -3.68 -3.22 42.56
CA PHE A 67 -3.89 -2.54 41.28
C PHE A 67 -3.84 -1.02 41.49
N ASP A 68 -3.73 -0.25 40.40
CA ASP A 68 -3.59 1.21 40.42
C ASP A 68 -4.96 1.93 40.50
N ASP A 69 -4.94 3.26 40.68
CA ASP A 69 -6.16 4.07 40.76
C ASP A 69 -7.00 3.98 39.46
N SER A 70 -6.36 3.89 38.30
CA SER A 70 -7.03 3.75 37.00
C SER A 70 -7.82 2.44 36.91
N MET A 71 -7.24 1.32 37.35
CA MET A 71 -7.92 0.04 37.42
C MET A 71 -9.06 0.04 38.44
N ALA A 72 -8.89 0.74 39.57
CA ALA A 72 -9.94 0.91 40.58
C ALA A 72 -11.16 1.64 40.00
N GLU A 73 -10.93 2.76 39.31
CA GLU A 73 -11.98 3.52 38.63
C GLU A 73 -12.68 2.71 37.54
N ARG A 74 -11.93 1.94 36.74
CA ARG A 74 -12.49 1.06 35.70
C ARG A 74 -13.33 -0.07 36.30
N LEU A 75 -12.86 -0.66 37.41
CA LEU A 75 -13.59 -1.71 38.11
C LEU A 75 -14.88 -1.18 38.73
N LEU A 76 -14.81 -0.02 39.39
CA LEU A 76 -15.98 0.67 39.94
C LEU A 76 -16.98 0.98 38.82
N LYS A 77 -16.53 1.63 37.74
CA LYS A 77 -17.38 1.98 36.60
C LYS A 77 -18.03 0.78 35.90
N ALA A 78 -17.42 -0.41 35.99
CA ALA A 78 -17.97 -1.62 35.40
C ALA A 78 -19.15 -2.21 36.18
N HIS A 79 -19.28 -1.88 37.48
CA HIS A 79 -20.35 -2.37 38.37
C HIS A 79 -21.27 -1.27 38.90
N ASP A 80 -20.90 -0.01 38.77
CA ASP A 80 -21.73 1.17 39.05
C ASP A 80 -22.86 1.30 37.99
N GLU A 81 -24.05 0.79 38.32
CA GLU A 81 -25.21 0.77 37.43
C GLU A 81 -25.91 2.13 37.41
N ASN A 82 -25.97 2.80 38.55
CA ASN A 82 -26.65 4.09 38.70
C ASN A 82 -25.80 5.30 38.26
N ARG A 83 -24.49 5.10 38.06
CA ARG A 83 -23.48 6.07 37.61
C ARG A 83 -23.24 7.22 38.58
N ASP A 84 -23.35 6.95 39.88
CA ASP A 84 -23.07 7.94 40.92
C ASP A 84 -21.58 7.98 41.34
N GLY A 85 -20.76 7.05 40.81
CA GLY A 85 -19.35 6.96 41.11
C GLY A 85 -19.03 6.22 42.41
N LEU A 86 -20.01 5.53 43.00
CA LEU A 86 -19.89 4.73 44.20
C LEU A 86 -20.52 3.36 43.96
N LEU A 87 -20.06 2.31 44.66
CA LEU A 87 -20.71 1.00 44.62
C LEU A 87 -21.69 0.88 45.78
N GLN A 88 -22.98 0.72 45.48
CA GLN A 88 -23.99 0.47 46.51
C GLN A 88 -24.04 -1.01 46.90
N PRO A 89 -24.67 -1.38 48.04
CA PRO A 89 -24.76 -2.77 48.49
C PRO A 89 -25.39 -3.72 47.47
N GLN A 90 -26.27 -3.21 46.59
CA GLN A 90 -26.91 -3.99 45.53
C GLN A 90 -25.99 -4.23 44.33
N GLU A 91 -25.01 -3.36 44.12
CA GLU A 91 -24.04 -3.40 43.03
C GLU A 91 -22.74 -4.11 43.42
N PHE A 92 -22.50 -4.25 44.74
CA PHE A 92 -21.31 -4.88 45.29
C PHE A 92 -21.44 -6.41 45.36
N ASP A 93 -20.65 -7.10 44.53
CA ASP A 93 -20.48 -8.55 44.60
C ASP A 93 -19.00 -8.90 44.40
N THR A 94 -18.37 -9.45 45.44
CA THR A 94 -16.94 -9.77 45.45
C THR A 94 -16.52 -10.70 44.33
N ASN A 95 -17.33 -11.72 43.99
CA ASN A 95 -17.00 -12.67 42.93
C ASN A 95 -17.07 -12.01 41.55
N ARG A 96 -18.07 -11.13 41.35
CA ARG A 96 -18.20 -10.37 40.10
C ARG A 96 -17.09 -9.34 39.95
N LEU A 97 -16.69 -8.69 41.04
CA LEU A 97 -15.57 -7.74 41.07
C LEU A 97 -14.24 -8.45 40.76
N GLU A 98 -13.97 -9.60 41.38
CA GLU A 98 -12.76 -10.40 41.11
C GLU A 98 -12.70 -10.86 39.65
N ALA A 99 -13.77 -11.45 39.13
CA ALA A 99 -13.84 -11.89 37.74
C ALA A 99 -13.65 -10.71 36.74
N THR A 100 -14.18 -9.54 37.07
CA THR A 100 -14.03 -8.33 36.24
C THR A 100 -12.60 -7.80 36.31
N LEU A 101 -11.99 -7.81 37.50
CA LEU A 101 -10.61 -7.40 37.70
C LEU A 101 -9.65 -8.30 36.93
N GLU A 102 -9.85 -9.63 36.98
CA GLU A 102 -9.05 -10.58 36.18
C GLU A 102 -9.18 -10.30 34.68
N LYS A 103 -10.40 -10.05 34.20
CA LYS A 103 -10.64 -9.71 32.80
C LYS A 103 -9.94 -8.41 32.39
N LEU A 104 -10.05 -7.35 33.19
CA LEU A 104 -9.39 -6.07 32.90
C LEU A 104 -7.86 -6.19 32.93
N LYS A 105 -7.31 -6.97 33.87
CA LYS A 105 -5.86 -7.26 33.92
C LYS A 105 -5.39 -8.04 32.70
N ALA A 106 -6.18 -9.02 32.24
CA ALA A 106 -5.88 -9.76 31.02
C ALA A 106 -5.92 -8.85 29.78
N GLU A 107 -6.93 -7.97 29.68
CA GLU A 107 -7.03 -6.99 28.60
C GLU A 107 -5.85 -6.02 28.58
N ASP A 108 -5.42 -5.50 29.74
CA ASP A 108 -4.27 -4.59 29.83
C ASP A 108 -2.97 -5.30 29.47
N TYR A 109 -2.76 -6.52 29.96
CA TYR A 109 -1.60 -7.35 29.59
C TYR A 109 -1.57 -7.64 28.08
N ASP A 110 -2.71 -7.99 27.49
CA ASP A 110 -2.83 -8.22 26.04
C ASP A 110 -2.55 -6.95 25.24
N GLN A 111 -3.02 -5.78 25.71
CA GLN A 111 -2.74 -4.48 25.11
C GLN A 111 -1.24 -4.13 25.18
N GLU A 112 -0.61 -4.31 26.35
CA GLU A 112 0.83 -4.08 26.53
C GLU A 112 1.66 -5.02 25.66
N LEU A 113 1.29 -6.31 25.62
CA LEU A 113 1.96 -7.31 24.81
C LEU A 113 1.82 -6.99 23.30
N ALA A 114 0.63 -6.57 22.86
CA ALA A 114 0.39 -6.12 21.49
C ALA A 114 1.25 -4.89 21.16
N ALA A 115 1.29 -3.89 22.03
CA ALA A 115 2.11 -2.69 21.86
C ALA A 115 3.62 -3.00 21.83
N TRP A 116 4.07 -3.95 22.65
CA TRP A 116 5.45 -4.44 22.64
C TRP A 116 5.80 -5.12 21.32
N HIS A 117 4.93 -6.01 20.84
CA HIS A 117 5.12 -6.68 19.55
C HIS A 117 5.13 -5.70 18.38
N GLU A 118 4.23 -4.71 18.37
CA GLU A 118 4.19 -3.68 17.34
C GLU A 118 5.48 -2.85 17.34
N SER A 119 5.93 -2.41 18.52
CA SER A 119 7.18 -1.65 18.68
C SER A 119 8.40 -2.46 18.20
N ARG A 120 8.44 -3.76 18.50
CA ARG A 120 9.50 -4.67 18.03
C ARG A 120 9.45 -4.87 16.52
N ARG A 121 8.26 -4.97 15.93
CA ARG A 121 8.09 -5.05 14.46
C ARG A 121 8.60 -3.77 13.79
N LYS A 122 8.15 -2.60 14.25
CA LYS A 122 8.62 -1.29 13.73
C LYS A 122 10.14 -1.17 13.82
N LYS A 123 10.73 -1.58 14.94
CA LYS A 123 12.19 -1.57 15.12
C LYS A 123 12.90 -2.51 14.13
N ARG A 124 12.42 -3.74 13.97
CA ARG A 124 12.97 -4.71 12.99
C ARG A 124 12.82 -4.22 11.55
N GLU A 125 11.69 -3.61 11.22
CA GLU A 125 11.44 -3.02 9.90
C GLU A 125 12.38 -1.83 9.63
N ALA A 126 12.63 -0.98 10.63
CA ALA A 126 13.59 0.11 10.54
C ALA A 126 15.04 -0.39 10.37
N GLU A 127 15.47 -1.36 11.19
CA GLU A 127 16.80 -1.98 11.08
C GLU A 127 16.98 -2.67 9.71
N ALA A 128 15.95 -3.36 9.21
CA ALA A 128 15.98 -3.97 7.89
C ALA A 128 16.06 -2.91 6.76
N LEU A 129 15.36 -1.79 6.91
CA LEU A 129 15.42 -0.68 5.96
C LEU A 129 16.83 -0.03 5.95
N GLU A 130 17.42 0.21 7.12
CA GLU A 130 18.78 0.74 7.23
C GLU A 130 19.80 -0.19 6.57
N GLU A 131 19.70 -1.50 6.79
CA GLU A 131 20.56 -2.49 6.14
C GLU A 131 20.38 -2.51 4.62
N LEU A 132 19.15 -2.41 4.12
CA LEU A 132 18.88 -2.29 2.69
C LEU A 132 19.49 -1.03 2.08
N LEU A 133 19.41 0.11 2.78
CA LEU A 133 20.02 1.37 2.35
C LEU A 133 21.55 1.25 2.30
N ARG A 134 22.17 0.68 3.34
CA ARG A 134 23.62 0.43 3.36
C ARG A 134 24.07 -0.48 2.21
N ARG A 135 23.35 -1.57 1.96
CA ARG A 135 23.63 -2.46 0.83
C ARG A 135 23.50 -1.74 -0.52
N ARG A 136 22.49 -0.88 -0.65
CA ARG A 136 22.29 -0.07 -1.84
C ARG A 136 23.46 0.89 -2.06
N GLU A 137 23.86 1.63 -1.03
CA GLU A 137 25.00 2.56 -1.11
C GLU A 137 26.31 1.82 -1.44
N ALA A 138 26.55 0.67 -0.80
CA ALA A 138 27.69 -0.19 -1.11
C ALA A 138 27.67 -0.63 -2.58
N TYR A 139 26.51 -1.06 -3.11
CA TYR A 139 26.36 -1.40 -4.51
C TYR A 139 26.59 -0.18 -5.44
N GLU A 140 25.98 0.96 -5.15
CA GLU A 140 26.15 2.19 -5.93
C GLU A 140 27.60 2.69 -5.96
N SER A 141 28.36 2.46 -4.88
CA SER A 141 29.78 2.77 -4.81
C SER A 141 30.62 1.94 -5.80
N THR A 142 30.19 0.72 -6.13
CA THR A 142 30.86 -0.14 -7.12
C THR A 142 30.55 0.23 -8.57
N LEU A 143 29.53 1.06 -8.80
CA LEU A 143 29.11 1.43 -10.15
C LEU A 143 30.06 2.45 -10.78
N PRO A 144 30.25 2.39 -12.10
CA PRO A 144 30.99 3.41 -12.83
C PRO A 144 30.24 4.74 -12.82
N TRP A 145 30.99 5.83 -12.90
CA TRP A 145 30.45 7.17 -13.08
C TRP A 145 29.72 7.30 -14.43
N PRO A 146 28.58 8.02 -14.48
CA PRO A 146 27.88 8.24 -15.73
C PRO A 146 28.67 9.18 -16.65
N ASN A 147 28.61 8.93 -17.96
CA ASN A 147 28.95 9.96 -18.94
C ASN A 147 27.82 11.01 -18.94
N GLU A 148 28.11 12.21 -18.46
CA GLU A 148 27.14 13.30 -18.35
C GLU A 148 27.21 14.31 -19.48
N ASP A 149 27.79 13.96 -20.62
CA ASP A 149 27.79 14.86 -21.76
C ASP A 149 26.35 15.29 -22.11
N ARG A 150 26.14 16.60 -22.21
CA ARG A 150 24.89 17.24 -22.62
C ARG A 150 25.13 18.14 -23.83
N GLY A 151 26.14 17.84 -24.64
CA GLY A 151 26.46 18.56 -25.87
C GLY A 151 25.33 18.50 -26.90
N LEU A 152 25.45 19.33 -27.94
CA LEU A 152 24.45 19.44 -29.00
C LEU A 152 24.11 18.10 -29.65
N PHE A 153 25.14 17.31 -30.01
CA PHE A 153 24.95 16.00 -30.65
C PHE A 153 24.21 15.01 -29.75
N THR A 154 24.48 15.04 -28.45
CA THR A 154 23.79 14.22 -27.46
C THR A 154 22.32 14.58 -27.38
N ARG A 155 22.01 15.88 -27.31
CA ARG A 155 20.62 16.37 -27.27
C ARG A 155 19.86 16.01 -28.55
N ILE A 156 20.45 16.23 -29.72
CA ILE A 156 19.84 15.87 -31.01
C ILE A 156 19.64 14.36 -31.10
N GLY A 157 20.65 13.55 -30.74
CA GLY A 157 20.55 12.10 -30.70
C GLY A 157 19.43 11.62 -29.78
N SER A 158 19.30 12.22 -28.59
CA SER A 158 18.23 11.92 -27.63
C SER A 158 16.82 12.22 -28.14
N VAL A 159 16.67 13.17 -29.06
CA VAL A 159 15.39 13.41 -29.74
C VAL A 159 15.18 12.39 -30.87
N LEU A 160 16.22 12.14 -31.67
CA LEU A 160 16.12 11.27 -32.85
C LEU A 160 15.74 9.83 -32.51
N VAL A 161 16.08 9.33 -31.32
CA VAL A 161 15.70 7.96 -30.91
C VAL A 161 14.19 7.78 -30.77
N TYR A 162 13.43 8.86 -30.52
CA TYR A 162 11.97 8.81 -30.51
C TYR A 162 11.33 8.77 -31.90
N MET A 163 12.11 8.86 -32.97
CA MET A 163 11.59 8.63 -34.32
C MET A 163 11.00 7.22 -34.45
N LEU A 164 11.56 6.22 -33.78
CA LEU A 164 11.04 4.85 -33.83
C LEU A 164 9.57 4.76 -33.33
N PRO A 165 9.26 5.09 -32.05
CA PRO A 165 7.88 5.08 -31.57
C PRO A 165 6.98 6.11 -32.27
N LEU A 166 7.54 7.23 -32.77
CA LEU A 166 6.76 8.20 -33.56
C LEU A 166 6.22 7.57 -34.85
N LEU A 167 7.07 6.86 -35.59
CA LEU A 167 6.70 6.24 -36.87
C LEU A 167 5.68 5.12 -36.67
N ASP A 168 5.77 4.38 -35.56
CA ASP A 168 4.73 3.41 -35.18
C ASP A 168 3.42 4.08 -34.76
N ALA A 169 3.50 5.21 -34.05
CA ALA A 169 2.33 5.99 -33.67
C ALA A 169 1.57 6.54 -34.90
N LEU A 170 2.25 6.88 -36.00
CA LEU A 170 1.61 7.39 -37.23
C LEU A 170 0.54 6.44 -37.77
N LYS A 171 0.73 5.13 -37.62
CA LYS A 171 -0.26 4.10 -38.00
C LYS A 171 -1.61 4.37 -37.31
N PHE A 172 -1.60 4.76 -36.04
CA PHE A 172 -2.80 5.13 -35.27
C PHE A 172 -3.35 6.52 -35.64
N GLY A 173 -2.50 7.42 -36.14
CA GLY A 173 -2.88 8.77 -36.58
C GLY A 173 -3.50 8.86 -37.97
N MET A 174 -3.35 7.81 -38.81
CA MET A 174 -3.84 7.81 -40.20
C MET A 174 -5.32 8.22 -40.33
N PRO A 175 -6.27 7.70 -39.53
CA PRO A 175 -7.67 8.11 -39.62
C PRO A 175 -7.88 9.62 -39.37
N LEU A 176 -7.10 10.23 -38.46
CA LEU A 176 -7.21 11.65 -38.11
C LEU A 176 -6.73 12.58 -39.23
N THR A 177 -5.89 12.10 -40.15
CA THR A 177 -5.37 12.92 -41.26
C THR A 177 -6.48 13.35 -42.21
N SER A 178 -7.50 12.51 -42.39
CA SER A 178 -8.69 12.83 -43.17
C SER A 178 -9.53 13.98 -42.58
N ALA A 179 -9.45 14.19 -41.26
CA ALA A 179 -10.21 15.21 -40.55
C ALA A 179 -9.49 16.57 -40.46
N SER A 180 -8.17 16.62 -40.70
CA SER A 180 -7.37 17.85 -40.56
C SER A 180 -6.25 17.94 -41.60
N PRO A 181 -6.36 18.83 -42.61
CA PRO A 181 -5.32 19.06 -43.62
C PRO A 181 -3.99 19.55 -43.02
N MET A 182 -4.04 20.25 -41.88
CA MET A 182 -2.83 20.72 -41.19
C MET A 182 -2.05 19.55 -40.58
N LEU A 183 -2.74 18.53 -40.07
CA LEU A 183 -2.09 17.33 -39.54
C LEU A 183 -1.43 16.52 -40.66
N GLN A 184 -2.06 16.46 -41.84
CA GLN A 184 -1.48 15.82 -43.02
C GLN A 184 -0.16 16.47 -43.43
N MET A 185 -0.07 17.80 -43.49
CA MET A 185 1.16 18.51 -43.84
C MET A 185 2.33 18.21 -42.86
N LEU A 186 2.03 17.92 -41.59
CA LEU A 186 3.04 17.53 -40.59
C LEU A 186 3.48 16.06 -40.73
N ILE A 187 2.60 15.18 -41.20
CA ILE A 187 2.85 13.74 -41.33
C ILE A 187 3.53 13.40 -42.65
N ASP A 188 3.21 14.08 -43.74
CA ASP A 188 3.77 13.85 -45.08
C ASP A 188 5.32 13.70 -45.09
N PRO A 189 6.13 14.58 -44.45
CA PRO A 189 7.58 14.39 -44.43
C PRO A 189 8.05 13.15 -43.66
N LEU A 190 7.23 12.60 -42.76
CA LEU A 190 7.53 11.39 -41.98
C LEU A 190 7.16 10.10 -42.74
N MET A 191 6.37 10.19 -43.80
CA MET A 191 5.97 9.03 -44.60
C MET A 191 7.14 8.37 -45.34
N GLY A 192 8.12 9.15 -45.79
CA GLY A 192 9.34 8.62 -46.42
C GLY A 192 10.14 7.71 -45.48
N PRO A 193 10.55 8.19 -44.30
CA PRO A 193 11.18 7.37 -43.26
C PRO A 193 10.34 6.15 -42.85
N LEU A 194 9.01 6.32 -42.71
CA LEU A 194 8.10 5.21 -42.42
C LEU A 194 8.17 4.13 -43.51
N HIS A 195 8.06 4.53 -44.78
CA HIS A 195 8.12 3.62 -45.92
C HIS A 195 9.47 2.90 -45.99
N LEU A 196 10.58 3.59 -45.71
CA LEU A 196 11.91 2.97 -45.67
C LEU A 196 11.99 1.88 -44.59
N LEU A 197 11.49 2.15 -43.37
CA LEU A 197 11.48 1.17 -42.28
C LEU A 197 10.60 -0.04 -42.57
N MET A 198 9.52 0.15 -43.34
CA MET A 198 8.59 -0.93 -43.70
C MET A 198 9.03 -1.74 -44.92
N THR A 199 9.79 -1.14 -45.85
CA THR A 199 10.25 -1.81 -47.07
C THR A 199 11.48 -2.68 -46.84
N VAL A 200 12.38 -2.27 -45.95
CA VAL A 200 13.57 -3.04 -45.62
C VAL A 200 13.19 -4.15 -44.63
N PRO A 201 13.36 -5.44 -44.99
CA PRO A 201 13.05 -6.54 -44.09
C PRO A 201 13.82 -6.40 -42.78
N TYR A 202 13.12 -6.58 -41.65
CA TYR A 202 13.69 -6.50 -40.31
C TYR A 202 14.28 -5.14 -39.90
N ALA A 203 14.13 -4.06 -40.66
CA ALA A 203 14.71 -2.76 -40.31
C ALA A 203 14.18 -2.21 -38.97
N GLN A 204 12.88 -2.37 -38.71
CA GLN A 204 12.30 -2.02 -37.42
C GLN A 204 12.93 -2.83 -36.27
N LEU A 205 13.06 -4.16 -36.44
CA LEU A 205 13.67 -5.04 -35.44
C LEU A 205 15.15 -4.71 -35.21
N LEU A 206 15.92 -4.45 -36.27
CA LEU A 206 17.33 -4.07 -36.16
C LEU A 206 17.48 -2.72 -35.45
N THR A 207 16.62 -1.76 -35.75
CA THR A 207 16.60 -0.46 -35.06
C THR A 207 16.29 -0.63 -33.57
N PHE A 208 15.26 -1.43 -33.25
CA PHE A 208 14.90 -1.77 -31.88
C PHE A 208 16.07 -2.42 -31.13
N ILE A 209 16.69 -3.46 -31.69
CA ILE A 209 17.84 -4.15 -31.09
C ILE A 209 19.02 -3.20 -30.91
N THR A 210 19.27 -2.32 -31.88
CA THR A 210 20.35 -1.33 -31.82
C THR A 210 20.13 -0.35 -30.68
N LEU A 211 18.94 0.25 -30.56
CA LEU A 211 18.63 1.17 -29.46
C LEU A 211 18.68 0.46 -28.10
N GLN A 212 18.17 -0.76 -28.03
CA GLN A 212 18.18 -1.59 -26.81
C GLN A 212 19.62 -1.87 -26.35
N THR A 213 20.48 -2.36 -27.24
CA THR A 213 21.88 -2.69 -26.92
C THR A 213 22.72 -1.44 -26.63
N MET A 214 22.54 -0.36 -27.40
CA MET A 214 23.26 0.89 -27.17
C MET A 214 22.87 1.56 -25.86
N SER A 215 21.63 1.43 -25.39
CA SER A 215 21.21 1.98 -24.09
C SER A 215 22.03 1.44 -22.91
N ASP A 216 22.59 0.23 -23.02
CA ASP A 216 23.44 -0.40 -22.01
C ASP A 216 24.93 -0.06 -22.15
N TRP A 217 25.31 0.61 -23.24
CA TRP A 217 26.70 1.00 -23.47
C TRP A 217 27.07 2.23 -22.64
N ARG A 218 27.71 2.00 -21.50
CA ARG A 218 28.05 3.04 -20.51
C ARG A 218 28.95 4.17 -21.01
N ALA A 219 29.63 3.99 -22.14
CA ALA A 219 30.41 5.03 -22.78
C ALA A 219 29.53 6.13 -23.40
N LEU A 220 28.28 5.81 -23.77
CA LEU A 220 27.35 6.80 -24.27
C LEU A 220 26.83 7.72 -23.15
N PRO A 221 26.47 8.96 -23.49
CA PRO A 221 25.91 9.90 -22.53
C PRO A 221 24.63 9.35 -21.87
N LEU A 222 24.48 9.61 -20.57
CA LEU A 222 23.33 9.16 -19.78
C LEU A 222 22.01 9.66 -20.37
N LEU A 223 21.98 10.91 -20.86
CA LEU A 223 20.82 11.48 -21.53
C LEU A 223 20.43 10.67 -22.78
N LEU A 224 21.41 10.30 -23.62
CA LEU A 224 21.15 9.51 -24.83
C LEU A 224 20.66 8.10 -24.48
N ARG A 225 21.33 7.44 -23.54
CA ARG A 225 21.02 6.07 -23.12
C ARG A 225 19.62 5.95 -22.51
N PHE A 226 19.26 6.90 -21.66
CA PHE A 226 17.93 6.96 -21.07
C PHE A 226 16.85 7.12 -22.15
N ASN A 227 17.03 8.09 -23.05
CA ASN A 227 16.08 8.33 -24.13
C ASN A 227 15.97 7.13 -25.09
N MET A 228 17.08 6.42 -25.38
CA MET A 228 17.06 5.17 -26.14
C MET A 228 16.19 4.11 -25.47
N ARG A 229 16.40 3.86 -24.17
CA ARG A 229 15.61 2.86 -23.44
C ARG A 229 14.14 3.26 -23.36
N GLN A 230 13.84 4.53 -23.10
CA GLN A 230 12.47 5.04 -23.05
C GLN A 230 11.78 4.92 -24.42
N ALA A 231 12.47 5.21 -25.52
CA ALA A 231 11.93 5.05 -26.87
C ALA A 231 11.61 3.58 -27.19
N VAL A 232 12.49 2.65 -26.81
CA VAL A 232 12.27 1.20 -26.96
C VAL A 232 11.05 0.72 -26.17
N VAL A 233 10.85 1.23 -24.95
CA VAL A 233 9.68 0.87 -24.13
C VAL A 233 8.39 1.41 -24.74
N LEU A 234 8.41 2.66 -25.24
CA LEU A 234 7.26 3.24 -25.95
C LEU A 234 6.91 2.44 -27.20
N ASP A 235 7.91 2.06 -27.99
CA ASP A 235 7.76 1.23 -29.19
C ASP A 235 7.16 -0.14 -28.86
N LEU A 236 7.65 -0.78 -27.78
CA LEU A 236 7.11 -2.05 -27.31
C LEU A 236 5.65 -1.93 -26.86
N VAL A 237 5.29 -0.89 -26.11
CA VAL A 237 3.91 -0.65 -25.66
C VAL A 237 2.98 -0.45 -26.86
N LEU A 238 3.44 0.31 -27.86
CA LEU A 238 2.72 0.51 -29.11
C LEU A 238 2.50 -0.79 -29.88
N GLY A 239 3.55 -1.58 -30.07
CA GLY A 239 3.46 -2.88 -30.72
C GLY A 239 2.53 -3.86 -29.99
N MET A 240 2.55 -3.87 -28.66
CA MET A 240 1.64 -4.69 -27.85
C MET A 240 0.18 -4.26 -28.00
N LEU A 241 -0.09 -2.95 -28.04
CA LEU A 241 -1.43 -2.44 -28.28
C LEU A 241 -1.95 -2.84 -29.67
N GLN A 242 -1.10 -2.76 -30.69
CA GLN A 242 -1.43 -3.16 -32.05
C GLN A 242 -1.71 -4.67 -32.14
N LEU A 243 -0.89 -5.48 -31.48
CA LEU A 243 -1.11 -6.93 -31.38
C LEU A 243 -2.45 -7.25 -30.71
N LEU A 244 -2.77 -6.56 -29.60
CA LEU A 244 -4.04 -6.75 -28.90
C LEU A 244 -5.24 -6.41 -29.79
N GLN A 245 -5.17 -5.34 -30.58
CA GLN A 245 -6.21 -4.98 -31.54
C GLN A 245 -6.42 -6.08 -32.59
N VAL A 246 -5.34 -6.61 -33.17
CA VAL A 246 -5.41 -7.72 -34.15
C VAL A 246 -6.05 -8.96 -33.55
N LEU A 247 -5.62 -9.35 -32.35
CA LEU A 247 -6.18 -10.52 -31.64
C LEU A 247 -7.65 -10.33 -31.30
N ALA A 248 -8.04 -9.14 -30.84
CA ALA A 248 -9.42 -8.82 -30.52
C ALA A 248 -10.31 -8.83 -31.78
N ALA A 249 -9.85 -8.27 -32.88
CA ALA A 249 -10.57 -8.31 -34.15
C ALA A 249 -10.74 -9.76 -34.66
N TYR A 250 -9.68 -10.58 -34.59
CA TYR A 250 -9.79 -11.99 -34.95
C TYR A 250 -10.81 -12.74 -34.07
N ALA A 251 -10.82 -12.47 -32.77
CA ALA A 251 -11.77 -13.07 -31.84
C ALA A 251 -13.24 -12.67 -32.11
N ILE A 252 -13.48 -11.44 -32.58
CA ILE A 252 -14.82 -10.92 -32.84
C ILE A 252 -15.32 -11.32 -34.23
N PHE A 253 -14.48 -11.21 -35.25
CA PHE A 253 -14.88 -11.31 -36.66
C PHE A 253 -14.46 -12.63 -37.32
N GLY A 254 -13.67 -13.48 -36.65
CA GLY A 254 -13.18 -14.76 -37.19
C GLY A 254 -12.08 -14.62 -38.25
N GLU A 255 -11.84 -13.40 -38.72
CA GLU A 255 -10.78 -13.02 -39.64
C GLU A 255 -10.14 -11.72 -39.13
N ALA A 256 -8.84 -11.56 -39.36
CA ALA A 256 -8.17 -10.29 -39.13
C ALA A 256 -8.30 -9.46 -40.41
N PRO A 257 -9.16 -8.43 -40.49
CA PRO A 257 -9.23 -7.58 -41.67
C PRO A 257 -7.86 -6.98 -41.99
N HIS A 258 -7.47 -7.02 -43.27
CA HIS A 258 -6.17 -6.54 -43.74
C HIS A 258 -5.90 -5.04 -43.41
N ASP A 259 -6.96 -4.26 -43.15
CA ASP A 259 -6.92 -2.83 -42.82
C ASP A 259 -7.31 -2.52 -41.36
N LEU A 260 -7.06 -3.44 -40.43
CA LEU A 260 -7.42 -3.36 -39.00
C LEU A 260 -7.07 -2.03 -38.31
N VAL A 261 -5.98 -1.39 -38.73
CA VAL A 261 -5.46 -0.14 -38.15
C VAL A 261 -6.30 1.08 -38.55
N SER A 262 -7.02 1.04 -39.67
CA SER A 262 -7.73 2.22 -40.20
C SER A 262 -9.19 2.34 -39.72
N GLN A 263 -9.75 1.31 -39.08
CA GLN A 263 -11.20 1.23 -38.78
C GLN A 263 -11.56 1.37 -37.29
N TRP A 264 -10.60 1.48 -36.39
CA TRP A 264 -10.87 1.59 -34.94
C TRP A 264 -10.84 3.05 -34.48
N ASP A 265 -12.01 3.60 -34.13
CA ASP A 265 -12.22 5.02 -33.75
C ASP A 265 -11.37 5.49 -32.55
N SER A 266 -10.86 4.57 -31.72
CA SER A 266 -10.04 4.88 -30.54
C SER A 266 -8.57 5.21 -30.84
N ASN A 267 -8.11 5.00 -32.09
CA ASN A 267 -6.71 5.19 -32.48
C ASN A 267 -6.24 6.65 -32.37
N GLY A 268 -7.15 7.61 -32.51
CA GLY A 268 -6.80 9.03 -32.40
C GLY A 268 -6.34 9.47 -31.00
N VAL A 269 -6.91 8.89 -29.94
CA VAL A 269 -6.52 9.22 -28.56
C VAL A 269 -5.12 8.72 -28.25
N VAL A 270 -4.80 7.50 -28.70
CA VAL A 270 -3.46 6.89 -28.56
C VAL A 270 -2.42 7.74 -29.28
N PHE A 271 -2.72 8.15 -30.51
CA PHE A 271 -1.86 9.03 -31.30
C PHE A 271 -1.58 10.37 -30.60
N LEU A 272 -2.62 11.05 -30.11
CA LEU A 272 -2.47 12.34 -29.41
C LEU A 272 -1.70 12.21 -28.09
N ALA A 273 -1.94 11.14 -27.33
CA ALA A 273 -1.22 10.88 -26.08
C ALA A 273 0.28 10.67 -26.31
N LEU A 274 0.64 9.92 -27.36
CA LEU A 274 2.05 9.71 -27.74
C LEU A 274 2.70 10.97 -28.28
N LEU A 275 1.98 11.76 -29.08
CA LEU A 275 2.48 13.04 -29.55
C LEU A 275 2.80 13.97 -28.37
N GLY A 276 1.94 13.98 -27.34
CA GLY A 276 2.19 14.68 -26.08
C GLY A 276 3.45 14.17 -25.36
N CYS A 277 3.61 12.85 -25.24
CA CYS A 277 4.80 12.23 -24.64
C CYS A 277 6.09 12.57 -25.40
N ILE A 278 6.09 12.48 -26.72
CA ILE A 278 7.24 12.75 -27.58
C ILE A 278 7.57 14.24 -27.57
N THR A 279 6.57 15.12 -27.56
CA THR A 279 6.76 16.58 -27.43
C THR A 279 7.43 16.92 -26.10
N TYR A 280 6.95 16.33 -25.00
CA TYR A 280 7.57 16.45 -23.67
C TYR A 280 9.03 15.96 -23.67
N CYS A 281 9.29 14.77 -24.23
CA CYS A 281 10.65 14.21 -24.32
C CYS A 281 11.57 15.09 -25.16
N THR A 282 11.07 15.63 -26.27
CA THR A 282 11.80 16.50 -27.18
C THR A 282 12.21 17.78 -26.48
N PHE A 283 11.26 18.46 -25.82
CA PHE A 283 11.52 19.71 -25.11
C PHE A 283 12.59 19.56 -24.02
N LEU A 284 12.46 18.53 -23.17
CA LEU A 284 13.43 18.29 -22.11
C LEU A 284 14.79 17.84 -22.63
N SER A 285 14.83 16.94 -23.61
CA SER A 285 16.09 16.46 -24.17
C SER A 285 16.87 17.56 -24.88
N LEU A 286 16.21 18.46 -25.61
CA LEU A 286 16.84 19.65 -26.21
C LEU A 286 17.33 20.64 -25.15
N SER A 287 16.64 20.71 -24.01
CA SER A 287 17.06 21.49 -22.85
C SER A 287 18.21 20.83 -22.06
N GLY A 288 18.58 19.58 -22.40
CA GLY A 288 19.61 18.81 -21.71
C GLY A 288 19.15 18.13 -20.43
N PHE A 289 17.83 18.06 -20.19
CA PHE A 289 17.24 17.36 -19.05
C PHE A 289 16.74 15.97 -19.45
N ILE A 290 16.80 15.03 -18.51
CA ILE A 290 16.32 13.66 -18.71
C ILE A 290 14.79 13.65 -18.57
N PRO A 291 14.02 13.20 -19.59
CA PRO A 291 12.55 13.20 -19.54
C PRO A 291 12.00 12.01 -18.76
N ASN A 292 12.06 12.08 -17.43
CA ASN A 292 11.78 10.95 -16.53
C ASN A 292 10.37 10.93 -15.89
N ASN A 293 9.42 11.74 -16.38
CA ASN A 293 8.07 11.82 -15.79
C ASN A 293 6.96 11.13 -16.60
N ILE A 294 7.28 10.23 -17.53
CA ILE A 294 6.23 9.41 -18.18
C ILE A 294 5.86 8.26 -17.24
N PRO A 295 4.59 8.17 -16.76
CA PRO A 295 4.18 7.12 -15.83
C PRO A 295 4.47 5.72 -16.38
N TRP A 296 4.95 4.83 -15.51
CA TRP A 296 5.41 3.46 -15.82
C TRP A 296 6.61 3.34 -16.77
N ILE A 297 6.64 4.11 -17.85
CA ILE A 297 7.65 4.04 -18.91
C ILE A 297 8.99 4.58 -18.43
N SER A 298 9.03 5.79 -17.86
CA SER A 298 10.28 6.38 -17.40
C SER A 298 10.93 5.61 -16.24
N PRO A 299 10.19 5.17 -15.19
CA PRO A 299 10.76 4.33 -14.14
C PRO A 299 11.26 2.97 -14.66
N TYR A 300 10.57 2.39 -15.65
CA TYR A 300 11.03 1.18 -16.30
C TYR A 300 12.35 1.43 -17.05
N ALA A 301 12.43 2.51 -17.82
CA ALA A 301 13.64 2.85 -18.55
C ALA A 301 14.85 3.05 -17.61
N GLU A 302 14.64 3.75 -16.49
CA GLU A 302 15.68 3.95 -15.47
C GLU A 302 16.12 2.63 -14.82
N ARG A 303 15.17 1.73 -14.54
CA ARG A 303 15.45 0.46 -13.84
C ARG A 303 16.21 -0.55 -14.70
N TYR A 304 15.91 -0.60 -15.99
CA TYR A 304 16.39 -1.66 -16.88
C TYR A 304 17.52 -1.24 -17.81
N MET A 305 17.94 0.04 -17.80
CA MET A 305 19.20 0.45 -18.42
C MET A 305 20.39 0.09 -17.52
N ALA A 306 21.56 -0.14 -18.13
CA ALA A 306 22.76 -0.49 -17.36
C ALA A 306 23.06 0.57 -16.28
N PRO A 307 23.18 0.17 -15.00
CA PRO A 307 23.27 1.12 -13.90
C PRO A 307 24.61 1.87 -13.92
N THR A 308 24.52 3.13 -13.56
CA THR A 308 25.64 4.04 -13.29
C THR A 308 25.39 4.70 -11.94
N ARG A 309 26.46 5.19 -11.31
CA ARG A 309 26.36 5.88 -10.02
C ARG A 309 25.34 7.03 -10.10
N ARG A 310 24.48 7.17 -9.08
CA ARG A 310 23.58 8.31 -8.99
C ARG A 310 24.39 9.57 -8.70
N VAL A 311 24.13 10.60 -9.48
CA VAL A 311 24.72 11.93 -9.30
C VAL A 311 23.65 12.76 -8.60
N VAL A 312 23.76 12.86 -7.28
CA VAL A 312 22.91 13.76 -6.50
C VAL A 312 23.53 15.15 -6.63
N ARG A 313 23.02 15.94 -7.58
CA ARG A 313 23.36 17.36 -7.68
C ARG A 313 22.26 18.21 -7.05
N THR A 314 22.67 19.25 -6.35
CA THR A 314 21.77 20.35 -6.01
C THR A 314 21.42 21.12 -7.29
N GLN A 315 20.21 21.70 -7.38
CA GLN A 315 19.79 22.47 -8.57
C GLN A 315 20.79 23.57 -8.97
N GLN A 316 21.56 24.08 -8.01
CA GLN A 316 22.60 25.08 -8.21
C GLN A 316 23.84 24.51 -8.94
N GLU A 317 24.22 23.25 -8.69
CA GLU A 317 25.37 22.59 -9.33
C GLU A 317 25.09 22.19 -10.79
N ASP A 318 23.83 21.86 -11.10
CA ASP A 318 23.39 21.62 -12.48
C ASP A 318 23.38 22.89 -13.32
N LEU A 319 23.09 24.05 -12.70
CA LEU A 319 23.18 25.37 -13.37
C LEU A 319 24.63 25.81 -13.58
N GLU A 320 25.55 25.42 -12.71
CA GLU A 320 26.98 25.77 -12.78
C GLU A 320 27.81 24.85 -13.69
N GLY A 321 27.24 23.75 -14.21
CA GLY A 321 27.95 22.84 -15.13
C GLY A 321 29.20 22.19 -14.51
N LYS A 322 29.22 22.04 -13.19
CA LYS A 322 30.40 21.62 -12.45
C LYS A 322 30.68 20.12 -12.70
N PRO A 323 31.91 19.74 -13.07
CA PRO A 323 32.24 18.33 -13.26
C PRO A 323 32.04 17.55 -11.94
N PRO A 324 31.74 16.24 -12.00
CA PRO A 324 31.62 15.41 -10.81
C PRO A 324 32.88 15.54 -9.95
N PRO A 325 32.77 15.42 -8.60
CA PRO A 325 33.94 15.46 -7.73
C PRO A 325 34.95 14.41 -8.22
N SER A 326 36.12 14.89 -8.63
CA SER A 326 37.24 14.03 -9.01
C SER A 326 37.61 13.13 -7.84
N THR A 327 37.80 11.84 -8.13
CA THR A 327 38.44 10.87 -7.23
C THR A 327 39.72 11.39 -6.62
#